data_AF-A0A847IT34-F1
#
_entry.id   AF-A0A847IT34-F1
#
_cell.length_a   1.000
_cell.length_b   1.000
_cell.length_c   1.000
_cell.angle_alpha   90.00
_cell.angle_beta   90.00
_cell.angle_gamma   90.00
#
_symmetry.space_group_name_H-M   'P 1'
#
loop_
_entity.id
_entity.type
_entity.pdbx_description
1 polymer ?
#
loop_
_entity_poly.entity_id
_entity_poly.type
_entity_poly.pdbx_seq_one_letter_code
_entity_poly.pdbx_strand_id
1 'polypeptide(L)'
;MKKSFILLVLLTACTSGGQVVVNQLGYYPGQEKTAIVDASFRGSFRVVDHQNGTTVFEGTAGEVFSSHFSDKERTRLDFTSLDSSGVYRIVTEQGMESPAFRIGDSILAPLASAALEAFLLQRSTPGHPDTVVLVHASAASPERPEGTIIASAGGWYDAGDYNKYIVNASYTTGLLLAGYEQYPGYALNPRLLDEVMYNLQWSLTMQDPADGGVYHKLTTPEFEAFIKPGECKKPRYVVQKSVTATLDFAASMAQAARIYRNFEEYATKAEIMEQAAEAAFLWALEHPDALYNQFRMNEQFTPAIQTGAYGDFSARDEFFWSSCELYLTTQKAAYLDKILEYAPEKFTAPTWGNVYGLGIFALLTHNKATPEMKEQLISFCDSVVSLAGGAPFASSYGNSVHDFYWGCLSESCCINAISLLYGFSQTGNRDYLMQA
;
A
#
# COMPACT_ATOMS: atom_id res chain seq x y z
N MET A 1 -24.84 10.23 59.76
CA MET A 1 -23.39 10.51 59.65
C MET A 1 -22.74 9.46 58.77
N LYS A 2 -22.58 9.72 57.47
CA LYS A 2 -21.72 8.93 56.57
C LYS A 2 -20.56 9.84 56.19
N LYS A 3 -19.35 9.52 56.65
CA LYS A 3 -18.12 10.23 56.29
C LYS A 3 -17.67 9.71 54.92
N SER A 4 -17.79 10.54 53.89
CA SER A 4 -17.12 10.29 52.61
C SER A 4 -15.65 10.69 52.76
N PHE A 5 -14.76 9.70 52.66
CA PHE A 5 -13.34 9.92 52.49
C PHE A 5 -13.08 10.22 51.00
N ILE A 6 -12.64 11.44 50.69
CA ILE A 6 -12.14 11.78 49.36
C ILE A 6 -10.66 11.41 49.36
N LEU A 7 -10.31 10.38 48.59
CA LEU A 7 -8.94 10.00 48.29
C LEU A 7 -8.41 10.98 47.23
N LEU A 8 -7.58 11.92 47.65
CA LEU A 8 -6.89 12.84 46.75
C LEU A 8 -5.71 12.08 46.11
N VAL A 9 -5.89 11.61 44.88
CA VAL A 9 -4.79 11.08 44.06
C VAL A 9 -3.95 12.27 43.62
N LEU A 10 -2.80 12.46 44.24
CA LEU A 10 -1.73 13.32 43.74
C LEU A 10 -1.20 12.70 42.44
N LEU A 11 -1.73 13.14 41.31
CA LEU A 11 -1.07 13.00 40.02
C LEU A 11 0.24 13.81 40.10
N THR A 12 1.33 13.12 40.44
CA THR A 12 2.65 13.63 40.10
C THR A 12 2.69 13.71 38.58
N ALA A 13 2.71 14.94 38.05
CA ALA A 13 3.07 15.15 36.67
C ALA A 13 4.47 14.55 36.50
N CYS A 14 4.56 13.37 35.89
CA CYS A 14 5.78 12.96 35.23
C CYS A 14 6.06 14.06 34.21
N THR A 15 7.02 14.93 34.50
CA THR A 15 7.67 15.70 33.45
C THR A 15 8.14 14.67 32.45
N SER A 16 7.59 14.70 31.24
CA SER A 16 8.03 13.83 30.15
C SER A 16 9.51 14.13 29.91
N GLY A 17 10.40 13.36 30.54
CA GLY A 17 11.81 13.37 30.18
C GLY A 17 11.90 13.07 28.68
N GLY A 18 12.76 13.79 27.97
CA GLY A 18 12.96 13.54 26.54
C GLY A 18 13.20 12.05 26.29
N GLN A 19 12.64 11.53 25.20
CA GLN A 19 12.81 10.14 24.81
C GLN A 19 13.81 10.07 23.65
N VAL A 20 14.65 9.03 23.64
CA VAL A 20 15.44 8.68 22.46
C VAL A 20 14.61 7.71 21.62
N VAL A 21 14.18 8.14 20.43
CA VAL A 21 13.47 7.31 19.46
C VAL A 21 14.43 6.81 18.38
N VAL A 22 14.22 5.56 17.98
CA VAL A 22 15.05 4.80 17.04
C VAL A 22 14.14 4.01 16.10
N ASN A 23 14.68 3.55 14.97
CA ASN A 23 14.05 2.45 14.24
C ASN A 23 14.12 1.20 15.13
N GLN A 24 12.96 0.76 15.64
CA GLN A 24 12.89 -0.34 16.59
C GLN A 24 13.21 -1.71 15.96
N LEU A 25 13.17 -1.83 14.63
CA LEU A 25 13.68 -3.03 13.95
C LEU A 25 15.20 -2.99 13.85
N GLY A 26 15.76 -1.82 13.53
CA GLY A 26 17.21 -1.62 13.47
C GLY A 26 17.71 -0.88 12.23
N TYR A 27 18.98 -1.08 11.93
CA TYR A 27 19.71 -0.40 10.87
C TYR A 27 20.63 -1.35 10.10
N TYR A 28 20.85 -1.11 8.82
CA TYR A 28 21.77 -1.90 8.00
C TYR A 28 23.21 -1.39 8.10
N PRO A 29 24.23 -2.26 8.08
CA PRO A 29 25.62 -1.85 7.89
C PRO A 29 25.82 -1.07 6.59
N GLY A 30 26.69 -0.06 6.60
CA GLY A 30 26.99 0.77 5.43
C GLY A 30 25.86 1.71 4.98
N GLN A 31 24.79 1.85 5.79
CA GLN A 31 23.69 2.80 5.58
C GLN A 31 23.61 3.81 6.73
N GLU A 32 22.83 4.87 6.52
CA GLU A 32 22.56 5.90 7.54
C GLU A 32 21.99 5.27 8.82
N LYS A 33 22.46 5.76 9.97
CA LYS A 33 21.94 5.36 11.28
C LYS A 33 21.74 6.58 12.16
N THR A 34 20.49 6.98 12.31
CA THR A 34 20.10 8.15 13.09
C THR A 34 19.09 7.77 14.18
N ALA A 35 19.20 8.45 15.32
CA ALA A 35 18.22 8.44 16.39
C ALA A 35 17.81 9.87 16.70
N ILE A 36 16.61 10.04 17.26
CA ILE A 36 16.07 11.37 17.55
C ILE A 36 15.80 11.47 19.04
N VAL A 37 16.34 12.49 19.69
CA VAL A 37 15.90 12.88 21.02
C VAL A 37 14.69 13.79 20.86
N ASP A 38 13.53 13.46 21.43
CA ASP A 38 12.32 14.31 21.42
C ASP A 38 12.46 15.47 22.45
N ALA A 39 13.57 16.18 22.38
CA ALA A 39 13.89 17.38 23.14
C ALA A 39 15.08 18.12 22.51
N SER A 40 15.27 19.38 22.91
CA SER A 40 16.52 20.12 22.74
C SER A 40 17.60 19.47 23.61
N PHE A 41 18.59 18.85 22.99
CA PHE A 41 19.64 18.11 23.68
C PHE A 41 21.02 18.62 23.24
N ARG A 42 21.87 18.88 24.23
CA ARG A 42 23.29 19.16 24.05
C ARG A 42 24.05 18.23 24.99
N GLY A 43 25.09 17.58 24.49
CA GLY A 43 25.91 16.66 25.28
C GLY A 43 26.36 15.45 24.50
N SER A 44 26.95 14.49 25.21
CA SER A 44 27.40 13.23 24.65
C SER A 44 26.32 12.14 24.69
N PHE A 45 26.41 11.18 23.78
CA PHE A 45 25.64 9.94 23.84
C PHE A 45 26.55 8.76 23.53
N ARG A 46 26.12 7.59 23.99
CA ARG A 46 26.82 6.33 23.79
C ARG A 46 25.87 5.33 23.17
N VAL A 47 26.35 4.55 22.21
CA VAL A 47 25.70 3.29 21.83
C VAL A 47 26.37 2.21 22.65
N VAL A 48 25.56 1.45 23.39
CA VAL A 48 26.04 0.37 24.25
C VAL A 48 25.49 -0.96 23.76
N ASP A 49 26.33 -1.98 23.81
CA ASP A 49 25.94 -3.38 23.60
C ASP A 49 24.87 -3.76 24.64
N HIS A 50 23.75 -4.28 24.15
CA HIS A 50 22.60 -4.58 25.00
C HIS A 50 22.86 -5.74 25.97
N GLN A 51 23.75 -6.68 25.62
CA GLN A 51 24.00 -7.88 26.42
C GLN A 51 25.02 -7.62 27.54
N ASN A 52 26.13 -6.96 27.23
CA ASN A 52 27.24 -6.80 28.17
C ASN A 52 27.40 -5.35 28.69
N GLY A 53 26.65 -4.39 28.16
CA GLY A 53 26.67 -2.99 28.59
C GLY A 53 27.91 -2.21 28.15
N THR A 54 28.79 -2.81 27.33
CA THR A 54 30.00 -2.16 26.84
C THR A 54 29.63 -1.04 25.88
N THR A 55 30.26 0.12 26.03
CA THR A 55 30.16 1.19 25.05
C THR A 55 30.90 0.79 23.77
N VAL A 56 30.19 0.76 22.65
CA VAL A 56 30.73 0.39 21.34
C VAL A 56 30.86 1.60 20.40
N PHE A 57 30.22 2.71 20.75
CA PHE A 57 30.31 3.98 20.03
C PHE A 57 30.04 5.13 21.00
N GLU A 58 30.75 6.24 20.80
CA GLU A 58 30.51 7.50 21.48
C GLU A 58 30.31 8.60 20.42
N GLY A 59 29.33 9.45 20.66
CA GLY A 59 29.02 10.58 19.79
C GLY A 59 28.56 11.79 20.59
N THR A 60 28.37 12.90 19.91
CA THR A 60 27.81 14.13 20.48
C THR A 60 26.50 14.48 19.80
N ALA A 61 25.63 15.18 20.52
CA ALA A 61 24.41 15.75 19.98
C ALA A 61 24.66 16.47 18.65
N GLY A 62 23.87 16.14 17.64
CA GLY A 62 23.87 16.82 16.35
C GLY A 62 23.02 18.08 16.37
N GLU A 63 22.48 18.41 15.21
CA GLU A 63 21.62 19.58 15.02
C GLU A 63 20.27 19.43 15.74
N VAL A 64 19.74 20.57 16.20
CA VAL A 64 18.41 20.70 16.80
C VAL A 64 17.45 21.22 15.73
N PHE A 65 16.36 20.50 15.53
CA PHE A 65 15.33 20.80 14.56
C PHE A 65 14.02 21.15 15.28
N SER A 66 13.39 22.25 14.89
CA SER A 66 12.07 22.64 15.39
C SER A 66 10.97 22.00 14.54
N SER A 67 9.93 21.51 15.20
CA SER A 67 8.73 21.04 14.52
C SER A 67 8.00 22.21 13.85
N HIS A 68 7.54 22.02 12.60
CA HIS A 68 6.72 23.03 11.92
C HIS A 68 5.29 23.12 12.48
N PHE A 69 4.83 22.13 13.26
CA PHE A 69 3.42 21.97 13.67
C PHE A 69 3.23 21.88 15.18
N SER A 70 4.31 21.94 15.95
CA SER A 70 4.27 21.89 17.42
C SER A 70 5.41 22.70 18.01
N ASP A 71 5.36 22.97 19.31
CA ASP A 71 6.41 23.61 20.10
C ASP A 71 7.60 22.68 20.42
N LYS A 72 7.66 21.51 19.77
CA LYS A 72 8.67 20.49 20.04
C LYS A 72 9.95 20.79 19.27
N GLU A 73 11.06 20.67 19.98
CA GLU A 73 12.40 20.59 19.40
C GLU A 73 12.90 19.15 19.47
N ARG A 74 13.69 18.76 18.47
CA ARG A 74 14.24 17.42 18.35
C ARG A 74 15.70 17.47 17.98
N THR A 75 16.51 16.62 18.61
CA THR A 75 17.95 16.59 18.36
C THR A 75 18.34 15.30 17.66
N ARG A 76 19.06 15.42 16.54
CA ARG A 76 19.54 14.24 15.80
C ARG A 76 20.82 13.70 16.42
N LEU A 77 20.87 12.38 16.57
CA LEU A 77 22.05 11.63 16.97
C LEU A 77 22.48 10.76 15.80
N ASP A 78 23.69 10.96 15.30
CA ASP A 78 24.25 10.19 14.18
C ASP A 78 25.29 9.20 14.69
N PHE A 79 25.07 7.93 14.41
CA PHE A 79 25.98 6.82 14.72
C PHE A 79 26.21 5.95 13.48
N THR A 80 26.14 6.56 12.29
CA THR A 80 26.27 5.90 10.99
C THR A 80 27.55 5.08 10.87
N SER A 81 28.66 5.53 11.47
CA SER A 81 29.94 4.82 11.42
C SER A 81 30.00 3.54 12.27
N LEU A 82 28.99 3.27 13.12
CA LEU A 82 28.87 1.98 13.80
C LEU A 82 28.27 0.94 12.84
N ASP A 83 29.13 0.08 12.28
CA ASP A 83 28.73 -0.96 11.33
C ASP A 83 28.80 -2.40 11.88
N SER A 84 29.31 -2.55 13.11
CA SER A 84 29.35 -3.87 13.74
C SER A 84 27.94 -4.39 13.98
N SER A 85 27.70 -5.65 13.56
CA SER A 85 26.40 -6.29 13.81
C SER A 85 26.22 -6.60 15.28
N GLY A 86 25.03 -6.37 15.80
CA GLY A 86 24.71 -6.58 17.22
C GLY A 86 23.35 -6.06 17.64
N VAL A 87 23.09 -6.14 18.94
CA VAL A 87 21.90 -5.56 19.58
C VAL A 87 22.36 -4.46 20.51
N TYR A 88 21.81 -3.28 20.35
CA TYR A 88 22.30 -2.06 20.96
C TYR A 88 21.17 -1.25 21.59
N ARG A 89 21.54 -0.32 22.46
CA ARG A 89 20.69 0.79 22.92
C ARG A 89 21.51 2.07 22.97
N ILE A 90 20.84 3.22 22.83
CA ILE A 90 21.46 4.53 23.00
C ILE A 90 21.23 5.02 24.43
N VAL A 91 22.27 5.60 25.02
CA VAL A 91 22.24 6.23 26.35
C VAL A 91 22.84 7.63 26.22
N THR A 92 22.06 8.67 26.54
CA THR A 92 22.57 10.03 26.60
C THR A 92 23.24 10.31 27.94
N GLU A 93 24.12 11.32 28.00
CA GLU A 93 24.75 11.79 29.24
C GLU A 93 23.74 12.22 30.31
N GLN A 94 22.54 12.65 29.88
CA GLN A 94 21.44 13.03 30.76
C GLN A 94 20.59 11.84 31.21
N GLY A 95 20.98 10.60 30.87
CA GLY A 95 20.31 9.38 31.28
C GLY A 95 19.05 9.03 30.47
N MET A 96 18.82 9.68 29.33
CA MET A 96 17.75 9.27 28.40
C MET A 96 18.20 8.02 27.64
N GLU A 97 17.31 7.06 27.47
CA GLU A 97 17.62 5.79 26.81
C GLU A 97 16.66 5.49 25.66
N SER A 98 17.15 4.78 24.64
CA SER A 98 16.32 4.19 23.60
C SER A 98 15.86 2.78 23.97
N PRO A 99 14.77 2.27 23.35
CA PRO A 99 14.57 0.83 23.22
C PRO A 99 15.79 0.13 22.59
N ALA A 100 15.91 -1.18 22.78
CA ALA A 100 16.91 -1.97 22.08
C ALA A 100 16.61 -2.04 20.58
N PHE A 101 17.64 -2.00 19.75
CA PHE A 101 17.55 -2.12 18.29
C PHE A 101 18.71 -2.97 17.75
N ARG A 102 18.60 -3.42 16.50
CA ARG A 102 19.63 -4.24 15.85
C ARG A 102 20.45 -3.42 14.85
N ILE A 103 21.72 -3.79 14.68
CA ILE A 103 22.47 -3.49 13.46
C ILE A 103 22.86 -4.81 12.82
N GLY A 104 22.67 -4.95 11.51
CA GLY A 104 23.04 -6.16 10.78
C GLY A 104 22.22 -6.36 9.52
N ASP A 105 22.30 -7.55 8.94
CA ASP A 105 21.57 -7.88 7.72
C ASP A 105 20.10 -8.23 7.99
N SER A 106 19.28 -8.13 6.94
CA SER A 106 17.86 -8.54 6.95
C SER A 106 16.99 -7.88 8.03
N ILE A 107 17.28 -6.63 8.41
CA ILE A 107 16.55 -5.90 9.45
C ILE A 107 15.04 -5.83 9.19
N LEU A 108 14.64 -5.60 7.94
CA LEU A 108 13.23 -5.47 7.55
C LEU A 108 12.57 -6.80 7.15
N ALA A 109 13.32 -7.91 7.10
CA ALA A 109 12.75 -9.19 6.70
C ALA A 109 11.60 -9.69 7.61
N PRO A 110 11.66 -9.53 8.95
CA PRO A 110 10.51 -9.85 9.81
C PRO A 110 9.29 -9.00 9.52
N LEU A 111 9.47 -7.70 9.21
CA LEU A 111 8.38 -6.81 8.82
C LEU A 111 7.73 -7.25 7.52
N ALA A 112 8.53 -7.57 6.50
CA ALA A 112 8.01 -8.08 5.23
C ALA A 112 7.23 -9.40 5.41
N SER A 113 7.72 -10.32 6.24
CA SER A 113 6.99 -11.57 6.53
C SER A 113 5.68 -11.32 7.29
N ALA A 114 5.69 -10.42 8.28
CA ALA A 114 4.49 -10.08 9.04
C ALA A 114 3.45 -9.33 8.18
N ALA A 115 3.91 -8.44 7.29
CA ALA A 115 3.05 -7.75 6.34
C ALA A 115 2.36 -8.74 5.38
N LEU A 116 3.09 -9.75 4.88
CA LEU A 116 2.51 -10.80 4.04
C LEU A 116 1.52 -11.68 4.84
N GLU A 117 1.83 -11.99 6.11
CA GLU A 117 0.92 -12.73 6.98
C GLU A 117 -0.39 -11.97 7.25
N ALA A 118 -0.38 -10.64 7.25
CA ALA A 118 -1.60 -9.85 7.40
C ALA A 118 -2.62 -10.13 6.27
N PHE A 119 -2.18 -10.35 5.03
CA PHE A 119 -3.08 -10.75 3.93
C PHE A 119 -3.74 -12.10 4.17
N LEU A 120 -2.97 -13.07 4.70
CA LEU A 120 -3.50 -14.38 5.08
C LEU A 120 -4.59 -14.25 6.15
N LEU A 121 -4.38 -13.38 7.14
CA LEU A 121 -5.35 -13.13 8.20
C LEU A 121 -6.60 -12.39 7.70
N GLN A 122 -6.48 -11.62 6.60
CA GLN A 122 -7.60 -10.95 5.95
C GLN A 122 -8.33 -11.81 4.92
N ARG A 123 -7.95 -13.07 4.70
CA ARG A 123 -8.74 -13.95 3.82
C ARG A 123 -10.19 -14.03 4.26
N SER A 124 -11.11 -13.84 3.31
CA SER A 124 -12.54 -13.82 3.59
C SER A 124 -13.08 -15.19 4.05
N THR A 125 -12.51 -16.29 3.59
CA THR A 125 -12.91 -17.65 3.96
C THR A 125 -12.08 -18.16 5.16
N PRO A 126 -12.67 -18.95 6.08
CA PRO A 126 -14.04 -19.49 6.07
C PRO A 126 -15.11 -18.51 6.61
N GLY A 127 -14.76 -17.26 6.94
CA GLY A 127 -15.67 -16.29 7.54
C GLY A 127 -16.92 -16.02 6.70
N HIS A 128 -16.72 -15.63 5.45
CA HIS A 128 -17.76 -15.50 4.44
C HIS A 128 -17.48 -16.47 3.28
N PRO A 129 -18.22 -17.58 3.16
CA PRO A 129 -18.08 -18.50 2.04
C PRO A 129 -18.46 -17.88 0.69
N ASP A 130 -19.30 -16.84 0.69
CA ASP A 130 -19.81 -16.14 -0.50
C ASP A 130 -20.37 -17.08 -1.59
N THR A 131 -21.04 -18.15 -1.18
CA THR A 131 -21.79 -19.06 -2.06
C THR A 131 -23.17 -18.54 -2.43
N VAL A 132 -23.68 -17.55 -1.68
CA VAL A 132 -24.96 -16.87 -1.92
C VAL A 132 -24.72 -15.36 -1.87
N VAL A 133 -24.42 -14.79 -3.03
CA VAL A 133 -24.23 -13.35 -3.23
C VAL A 133 -25.29 -12.87 -4.21
N LEU A 134 -26.00 -11.81 -3.86
CA LEU A 134 -27.11 -11.28 -4.66
C LEU A 134 -26.61 -10.24 -5.66
N VAL A 135 -27.14 -10.26 -6.87
CA VAL A 135 -26.99 -9.14 -7.81
C VAL A 135 -27.89 -8.01 -7.36
N HIS A 136 -27.31 -6.88 -6.96
CA HIS A 136 -28.06 -5.68 -6.58
C HIS A 136 -28.80 -5.08 -7.80
N ALA A 137 -29.87 -4.32 -7.58
CA ALA A 137 -30.61 -3.66 -8.65
C ALA A 137 -29.72 -2.79 -9.57
N SER A 138 -28.72 -2.12 -8.99
CA SER A 138 -27.75 -1.32 -9.75
C SER A 138 -26.77 -2.14 -10.60
N ALA A 139 -26.66 -3.44 -10.34
CA ALA A 139 -25.79 -4.39 -11.03
C ALA A 139 -26.54 -5.28 -12.03
N ALA A 140 -27.86 -5.11 -12.15
CA ALA A 140 -28.71 -5.98 -12.94
C ALA A 140 -28.43 -5.84 -14.45
N SER A 141 -28.44 -6.97 -15.15
CA SER A 141 -28.39 -7.08 -16.61
C SER A 141 -29.49 -8.02 -17.10
N PRO A 142 -29.78 -8.10 -18.42
CA PRO A 142 -30.73 -9.08 -18.95
C PRO A 142 -30.39 -10.53 -18.56
N GLU A 143 -29.11 -10.89 -18.52
CA GLU A 143 -28.61 -12.23 -18.18
C GLU A 143 -28.55 -12.46 -16.67
N ARG A 144 -28.40 -11.39 -15.88
CA ARG A 144 -28.36 -11.40 -14.42
C ARG A 144 -29.30 -10.33 -13.86
N PRO A 145 -30.62 -10.57 -13.86
CA PRO A 145 -31.57 -9.63 -13.26
C PRO A 145 -31.33 -9.49 -11.75
N GLU A 146 -31.88 -8.43 -11.16
CA GLU A 146 -31.84 -8.19 -9.72
C GLU A 146 -32.22 -9.45 -8.91
N GLY A 147 -31.47 -9.71 -7.84
CA GLY A 147 -31.70 -10.85 -6.96
C GLY A 147 -31.15 -12.18 -7.49
N THR A 148 -30.54 -12.20 -8.68
CA THR A 148 -29.77 -13.35 -9.16
C THR A 148 -28.72 -13.75 -8.11
N ILE A 149 -28.65 -15.03 -7.79
CA ILE A 149 -27.65 -15.57 -6.86
C ILE A 149 -26.42 -16.00 -7.65
N ILE A 150 -25.26 -15.48 -7.26
CA ILE A 150 -23.94 -15.88 -7.76
C ILE A 150 -23.05 -16.35 -6.61
N ALA A 151 -21.99 -17.09 -6.96
CA ALA A 151 -20.91 -17.43 -6.04
C ALA A 151 -19.70 -16.54 -6.33
N SER A 152 -19.09 -15.98 -5.28
CA SER A 152 -17.93 -15.08 -5.40
C SER A 152 -17.01 -15.23 -4.17
N ALA A 153 -16.59 -16.47 -3.95
CA ALA A 153 -15.74 -16.90 -2.83
C ALA A 153 -14.29 -16.40 -2.97
N GLY A 154 -13.58 -16.33 -1.84
CA GLY A 154 -12.17 -15.93 -1.79
C GLY A 154 -11.96 -14.43 -1.63
N GLY A 155 -10.74 -13.97 -1.88
CA GLY A 155 -10.36 -12.57 -1.76
C GLY A 155 -10.19 -12.11 -0.32
N TRP A 156 -9.57 -10.94 -0.16
CA TRP A 156 -9.31 -10.35 1.15
C TRP A 156 -10.46 -9.44 1.59
N TYR A 157 -10.73 -9.43 2.89
CA TYR A 157 -11.39 -8.31 3.53
C TYR A 157 -10.51 -7.07 3.39
N ASP A 158 -11.13 -5.97 2.99
CA ASP A 158 -10.42 -4.75 2.58
C ASP A 158 -9.72 -4.05 3.74
N ALA A 159 -10.40 -3.98 4.88
CA ALA A 159 -9.91 -3.24 6.03
C ALA A 159 -10.46 -3.84 7.33
N GLY A 160 -10.92 -2.98 8.25
CA GLY A 160 -11.57 -3.39 9.49
C GLY A 160 -12.99 -3.94 9.29
N ASP A 161 -13.58 -3.76 8.11
CA ASP A 161 -14.85 -4.37 7.72
C ASP A 161 -14.65 -5.61 6.85
N TYR A 162 -15.74 -6.32 6.56
CA TYR A 162 -15.70 -7.60 5.85
C TYR A 162 -16.10 -7.53 4.37
N ASN A 163 -16.17 -6.34 3.79
CA ASN A 163 -16.47 -6.17 2.37
C ASN A 163 -15.20 -6.27 1.52
N LYS A 164 -15.38 -6.42 0.20
CA LYS A 164 -14.29 -6.65 -0.76
C LYS A 164 -14.48 -5.73 -1.97
N TYR A 165 -13.44 -5.01 -2.37
CA TYR A 165 -13.54 -3.90 -3.34
C TYR A 165 -12.53 -4.09 -4.47
N ILE A 166 -12.99 -4.10 -5.73
CA ILE A 166 -12.12 -4.44 -6.86
C ILE A 166 -11.05 -3.38 -7.09
N VAL A 167 -11.40 -2.09 -6.96
CA VAL A 167 -10.45 -0.97 -7.13
C VAL A 167 -9.23 -1.14 -6.22
N ASN A 168 -9.46 -1.14 -4.90
CA ASN A 168 -8.38 -1.24 -3.93
C ASN A 168 -7.65 -2.61 -3.97
N ALA A 169 -8.39 -3.71 -4.19
CA ALA A 169 -7.78 -5.04 -4.25
C ALA A 169 -6.90 -5.22 -5.50
N SER A 170 -7.29 -4.63 -6.63
CA SER A 170 -6.53 -4.70 -7.88
C SER A 170 -5.30 -3.81 -7.81
N TYR A 171 -5.42 -2.57 -7.31
CA TYR A 171 -4.28 -1.70 -6.98
C TYR A 171 -3.27 -2.42 -6.07
N THR A 172 -3.74 -3.01 -4.97
CA THR A 172 -2.90 -3.74 -4.01
C THR A 172 -2.21 -4.93 -4.67
N THR A 173 -2.95 -5.70 -5.48
CA THR A 173 -2.41 -6.83 -6.25
C THR A 173 -1.32 -6.36 -7.22
N GLY A 174 -1.57 -5.27 -7.94
CA GLY A 174 -0.64 -4.69 -8.88
C GLY A 174 0.68 -4.26 -8.22
N LEU A 175 0.58 -3.60 -7.07
CA LEU A 175 1.75 -3.16 -6.30
C LEU A 175 2.57 -4.35 -5.77
N LEU A 176 1.92 -5.40 -5.25
CA LEU A 176 2.60 -6.62 -4.80
C LEU A 176 3.33 -7.33 -5.95
N LEU A 177 2.67 -7.46 -7.11
CA LEU A 177 3.27 -8.08 -8.29
C LEU A 177 4.38 -7.22 -8.91
N ALA A 178 4.28 -5.89 -8.85
CA ALA A 178 5.36 -5.00 -9.24
C ALA A 178 6.60 -5.19 -8.35
N GLY A 179 6.42 -5.40 -7.04
CA GLY A 179 7.50 -5.77 -6.12
C GLY A 179 8.14 -7.12 -6.47
N TYR A 180 7.33 -8.12 -6.84
CA TYR A 180 7.81 -9.42 -7.32
C TYR A 180 8.68 -9.28 -8.59
N GLU A 181 8.20 -8.54 -9.59
CA GLU A 181 8.92 -8.36 -10.86
C GLU A 181 10.21 -7.55 -10.69
N GLN A 182 10.21 -6.56 -9.79
CA GLN A 182 11.40 -5.77 -9.47
C GLN A 182 12.46 -6.60 -8.72
N TYR A 183 12.04 -7.57 -7.91
CA TYR A 183 12.93 -8.38 -7.08
C TYR A 183 12.61 -9.89 -7.23
N PRO A 184 12.85 -10.50 -8.41
CA PRO A 184 12.38 -11.86 -8.74
C PRO A 184 13.00 -12.96 -7.86
N GLY A 185 14.16 -12.71 -7.25
CA GLY A 185 14.84 -13.65 -6.34
C GLY A 185 14.53 -13.48 -4.85
N TYR A 186 13.58 -12.62 -4.48
CA TYR A 186 13.28 -12.37 -3.07
C TYR A 186 12.65 -13.59 -2.39
N ALA A 187 13.11 -13.92 -1.19
CA ALA A 187 12.79 -15.18 -0.51
C ALA A 187 11.30 -15.39 -0.20
N LEU A 188 10.51 -14.31 -0.10
CA LEU A 188 9.07 -14.38 0.15
C LEU A 188 8.23 -14.53 -1.13
N ASN A 189 8.84 -14.45 -2.32
CA ASN A 189 8.11 -14.47 -3.59
C ASN A 189 7.17 -15.66 -3.77
N PRO A 190 7.55 -16.93 -3.46
CA PRO A 190 6.62 -18.05 -3.56
C PRO A 190 5.37 -17.85 -2.70
N ARG A 191 5.54 -17.44 -1.43
CA ARG A 191 4.41 -17.17 -0.52
C ARG A 191 3.58 -15.98 -0.98
N LEU A 192 4.20 -14.97 -1.55
CA LEU A 192 3.52 -13.79 -2.10
C LEU A 192 2.65 -14.19 -3.28
N LEU A 193 3.15 -15.01 -4.21
CA LEU A 193 2.38 -15.50 -5.35
C LEU A 193 1.21 -16.38 -4.87
N ASP A 194 1.43 -17.30 -3.94
CA ASP A 194 0.34 -18.12 -3.38
C ASP A 194 -0.79 -17.25 -2.80
N GLU A 195 -0.43 -16.19 -2.06
CA GLU A 195 -1.40 -15.28 -1.45
C GLU A 195 -2.10 -14.40 -2.48
N VAL A 196 -1.37 -13.84 -3.46
CA VAL A 196 -1.95 -13.04 -4.55
C VAL A 196 -2.90 -13.87 -5.40
N MET A 197 -2.57 -15.13 -5.68
CA MET A 197 -3.45 -16.05 -6.41
C MET A 197 -4.79 -16.27 -5.68
N TYR A 198 -4.81 -16.29 -4.34
CA TYR A 198 -6.06 -16.36 -3.58
C TYR A 198 -6.97 -15.15 -3.83
N ASN A 199 -6.39 -13.95 -4.00
CA ASN A 199 -7.15 -12.75 -4.36
C ASN A 199 -7.58 -12.73 -5.83
N LEU A 200 -6.68 -13.06 -6.75
CA LEU A 200 -6.97 -13.10 -8.19
C LEU A 200 -8.12 -14.05 -8.53
N GLN A 201 -8.21 -15.19 -7.84
CA GLN A 201 -9.32 -16.14 -8.01
C GLN A 201 -10.68 -15.54 -7.64
N TRP A 202 -10.73 -14.70 -6.61
CA TRP A 202 -11.93 -13.95 -6.28
C TRP A 202 -12.19 -12.81 -7.27
N SER A 203 -11.16 -12.07 -7.66
CA SER A 203 -11.31 -11.01 -8.66
C SER A 203 -11.93 -11.56 -9.95
N LEU A 204 -11.52 -12.74 -10.41
CA LEU A 204 -12.13 -13.41 -11.58
C LEU A 204 -13.64 -13.66 -11.42
N THR A 205 -14.16 -13.91 -10.21
CA THR A 205 -15.60 -14.11 -9.98
C THR A 205 -16.40 -12.79 -9.96
N MET A 206 -15.71 -11.65 -9.97
CA MET A 206 -16.33 -10.32 -10.01
C MET A 206 -16.55 -9.79 -11.43
N GLN A 207 -15.99 -10.43 -12.45
CA GLN A 207 -16.30 -10.14 -13.84
C GLN A 207 -17.66 -10.74 -14.22
N ASP A 208 -18.48 -9.98 -14.92
CA ASP A 208 -19.69 -10.50 -15.53
C ASP A 208 -19.34 -11.24 -16.83
N PRO A 209 -19.58 -12.56 -16.91
CA PRO A 209 -19.21 -13.36 -18.07
C PRO A 209 -20.01 -13.03 -19.33
N ALA A 210 -21.10 -12.26 -19.22
CA ALA A 210 -21.91 -11.89 -20.38
C ALA A 210 -21.29 -10.76 -21.22
N ASP A 211 -20.57 -9.82 -20.60
CA ASP A 211 -20.09 -8.60 -21.27
C ASP A 211 -18.63 -8.21 -20.93
N GLY A 212 -18.00 -8.83 -19.93
CA GLY A 212 -16.62 -8.54 -19.54
C GLY A 212 -16.46 -7.40 -18.53
N GLY A 213 -17.53 -6.66 -18.20
CA GLY A 213 -17.48 -5.60 -17.20
C GLY A 213 -17.40 -6.17 -15.78
N VAL A 214 -16.79 -5.42 -14.85
CA VAL A 214 -16.47 -5.91 -13.51
C VAL A 214 -17.29 -5.18 -12.45
N TYR A 215 -17.96 -5.92 -11.57
CA TYR A 215 -18.71 -5.36 -10.45
C TYR A 215 -17.78 -4.60 -9.52
N HIS A 216 -18.17 -3.38 -9.11
CA HIS A 216 -17.28 -2.48 -8.38
C HIS A 216 -16.84 -3.05 -7.01
N LYS A 217 -17.76 -3.72 -6.30
CA LYS A 217 -17.49 -4.33 -4.99
C LYS A 217 -18.49 -5.43 -4.63
N LEU A 218 -18.09 -6.28 -3.70
CA LEU A 218 -18.93 -7.27 -3.02
C LEU A 218 -19.12 -6.83 -1.56
N THR A 219 -20.35 -6.47 -1.21
CA THR A 219 -20.64 -5.72 0.02
C THR A 219 -21.97 -6.09 0.66
N THR A 220 -22.09 -5.90 1.98
CA THR A 220 -23.39 -5.75 2.65
C THR A 220 -23.97 -4.35 2.34
N PRO A 221 -25.29 -4.12 2.53
CA PRO A 221 -25.86 -2.78 2.36
C PRO A 221 -25.27 -1.77 3.35
N GLU A 222 -25.06 -2.16 4.60
CA GLU A 222 -24.36 -1.34 5.59
C GLU A 222 -23.33 -2.15 6.39
N PHE A 223 -22.34 -1.46 6.95
CA PHE A 223 -21.24 -2.09 7.70
C PHE A 223 -21.75 -3.06 8.77
N GLU A 224 -21.03 -4.16 8.94
CA GLU A 224 -21.25 -5.06 10.05
C GLU A 224 -20.84 -4.40 11.37
N ALA A 225 -21.38 -4.90 12.49
CA ALA A 225 -20.91 -4.50 13.81
C ALA A 225 -19.51 -5.09 14.10
N PHE A 226 -18.95 -4.78 15.27
CA PHE A 226 -17.73 -5.44 15.78
C PHE A 226 -18.04 -6.88 16.26
N ILE A 227 -18.38 -7.74 15.31
CA ILE A 227 -18.67 -9.17 15.48
C ILE A 227 -17.76 -9.98 14.57
N LYS A 228 -17.63 -11.29 14.79
CA LYS A 228 -16.75 -12.12 13.95
C LYS A 228 -17.36 -12.31 12.55
N PRO A 229 -16.56 -12.50 11.50
CA PRO A 229 -17.10 -12.65 10.14
C PRO A 229 -18.09 -13.83 9.99
N GLY A 230 -17.84 -14.96 10.65
CA GLY A 230 -18.77 -16.11 10.62
C GLY A 230 -20.10 -15.88 11.35
N GLU A 231 -20.17 -14.83 12.18
CA GLU A 231 -21.40 -14.42 12.89
C GLU A 231 -22.24 -13.46 12.06
N CYS A 232 -21.68 -12.86 10.99
CA CYS A 232 -22.40 -12.01 10.06
C CYS A 232 -23.53 -12.76 9.36
N LYS A 233 -24.68 -12.10 9.19
CA LYS A 233 -25.91 -12.68 8.61
C LYS A 233 -26.56 -11.77 7.56
N LYS A 234 -26.03 -10.56 7.35
CA LYS A 234 -26.59 -9.65 6.36
C LYS A 234 -26.43 -10.25 4.96
N PRO A 235 -27.41 -10.04 4.07
CA PRO A 235 -27.24 -10.40 2.67
C PRO A 235 -26.07 -9.61 2.08
N ARG A 236 -25.29 -10.28 1.23
CA ARG A 236 -24.17 -9.68 0.51
C ARG A 236 -24.53 -9.53 -0.96
N TYR A 237 -24.03 -8.46 -1.56
CA TYR A 237 -24.37 -8.05 -2.91
C TYR A 237 -23.12 -7.76 -3.71
N VAL A 238 -23.16 -8.09 -5.00
CA VAL A 238 -22.38 -7.34 -5.99
C VAL A 238 -23.17 -6.11 -6.42
N VAL A 239 -22.50 -4.96 -6.56
CA VAL A 239 -23.11 -3.69 -7.00
C VAL A 239 -22.65 -3.32 -8.41
N GLN A 240 -23.20 -2.24 -8.98
CA GLN A 240 -22.96 -1.81 -10.36
C GLN A 240 -21.50 -1.96 -10.80
N LYS A 241 -21.33 -2.28 -12.08
CA LYS A 241 -20.01 -2.29 -12.72
C LYS A 241 -19.48 -0.87 -12.79
N SER A 242 -18.16 -0.71 -12.77
CA SER A 242 -17.54 0.58 -13.05
C SER A 242 -16.34 0.46 -13.96
N VAL A 243 -16.10 1.50 -14.76
CA VAL A 243 -14.97 1.58 -15.69
C VAL A 243 -13.63 1.48 -14.96
N THR A 244 -13.48 2.12 -13.80
CA THR A 244 -12.27 2.08 -12.97
C THR A 244 -11.98 0.68 -12.44
N ALA A 245 -12.94 0.07 -11.75
CA ALA A 245 -12.83 -1.32 -11.28
C ALA A 245 -12.56 -2.31 -12.42
N THR A 246 -13.16 -2.09 -13.59
CA THR A 246 -12.97 -2.94 -14.78
C THR A 246 -11.55 -2.80 -15.33
N LEU A 247 -11.00 -1.58 -15.39
CA LEU A 247 -9.65 -1.34 -15.89
C LEU A 247 -8.57 -1.74 -14.87
N ASP A 248 -8.78 -1.54 -13.57
CA ASP A 248 -7.88 -2.04 -12.53
C ASP A 248 -7.81 -3.57 -12.52
N PHE A 249 -8.97 -4.22 -12.68
CA PHE A 249 -9.05 -5.66 -12.90
C PHE A 249 -8.28 -6.06 -14.15
N ALA A 250 -8.47 -5.37 -15.28
CA ALA A 250 -7.74 -5.67 -16.51
C ALA A 250 -6.22 -5.57 -16.33
N ALA A 251 -5.75 -4.53 -15.65
CA ALA A 251 -4.33 -4.32 -15.38
C ALA A 251 -3.74 -5.43 -14.51
N SER A 252 -4.37 -5.71 -13.37
CA SER A 252 -3.91 -6.74 -12.43
C SER A 252 -3.98 -8.16 -13.02
N MET A 253 -5.01 -8.46 -13.83
CA MET A 253 -5.13 -9.74 -14.53
C MET A 253 -4.09 -9.91 -15.64
N ALA A 254 -3.80 -8.87 -16.42
CA ALA A 254 -2.77 -8.91 -17.43
C ALA A 254 -1.38 -9.11 -16.80
N GLN A 255 -1.05 -8.33 -15.76
CA GLN A 255 0.19 -8.48 -15.02
C GLN A 255 0.35 -9.89 -14.45
N ALA A 256 -0.70 -10.40 -13.80
CA ALA A 256 -0.74 -11.76 -13.27
C ALA A 256 -0.57 -12.81 -14.38
N ALA A 257 -1.28 -12.68 -15.51
CA ALA A 257 -1.18 -13.62 -16.62
C ALA A 257 0.26 -13.76 -17.14
N ARG A 258 0.99 -12.65 -17.27
CA ARG A 258 2.42 -12.67 -17.67
C ARG A 258 3.29 -13.39 -16.64
N ILE A 259 3.06 -13.15 -15.35
CA ILE A 259 3.86 -13.73 -14.27
C ILE A 259 3.56 -15.24 -14.12
N TYR A 260 2.28 -15.60 -13.95
CA TYR A 260 1.85 -16.95 -13.63
C TYR A 260 2.01 -17.95 -14.79
N ARG A 261 2.11 -17.48 -16.03
CA ARG A 261 2.41 -18.36 -17.19
C ARG A 261 3.76 -19.07 -17.07
N ASN A 262 4.68 -18.53 -16.29
CA ASN A 262 5.99 -19.15 -16.05
C ASN A 262 5.93 -20.37 -15.11
N PHE A 263 4.75 -20.67 -14.55
CA PHE A 263 4.51 -21.79 -13.65
C PHE A 263 3.54 -22.77 -14.31
N GLU A 264 3.98 -24.01 -14.53
CA GLU A 264 3.21 -25.03 -15.25
C GLU A 264 1.81 -25.25 -14.66
N GLU A 265 1.70 -25.27 -13.33
CA GLU A 265 0.44 -25.45 -12.60
C GLU A 265 -0.56 -24.30 -12.77
N TYR A 266 -0.10 -23.12 -13.19
CA TYR A 266 -0.91 -21.93 -13.40
C TYR A 266 -1.08 -21.54 -14.87
N ALA A 267 -0.51 -22.29 -15.82
CA ALA A 267 -0.54 -21.94 -17.25
C ALA A 267 -1.97 -21.70 -17.78
N THR A 268 -2.91 -22.62 -17.52
CA THR A 268 -4.32 -22.45 -17.92
C THR A 268 -4.99 -21.28 -17.20
N LYS A 269 -4.65 -21.05 -15.93
CA LYS A 269 -5.19 -19.91 -15.17
C LYS A 269 -4.70 -18.59 -15.76
N ALA A 270 -3.43 -18.52 -16.17
CA ALA A 270 -2.83 -17.36 -16.81
C ALA A 270 -3.50 -17.03 -18.15
N GLU A 271 -3.84 -18.03 -18.96
CA GLU A 271 -4.61 -17.82 -20.19
C GLU A 271 -6.01 -17.24 -19.92
N ILE A 272 -6.69 -17.75 -18.89
CA ILE A 272 -8.00 -17.22 -18.46
C ILE A 272 -7.86 -15.76 -17.99
N MET A 273 -6.83 -15.44 -17.22
CA MET A 273 -6.58 -14.07 -16.74
C MET A 273 -6.28 -13.12 -17.90
N GLU A 274 -5.50 -13.52 -18.90
CA GLU A 274 -5.27 -12.70 -20.10
C GLU A 274 -6.58 -12.42 -20.84
N GLN A 275 -7.39 -13.46 -21.11
CA GLN A 275 -8.67 -13.30 -21.80
C GLN A 275 -9.64 -12.41 -21.01
N ALA A 276 -9.70 -12.58 -19.70
CA ALA A 276 -10.50 -11.76 -18.81
C ALA A 276 -10.06 -10.29 -18.84
N ALA A 277 -8.76 -10.04 -18.85
CA ALA A 277 -8.20 -8.69 -18.96
C ALA A 277 -8.56 -8.01 -20.28
N GLU A 278 -8.44 -8.74 -21.41
CA GLU A 278 -8.81 -8.20 -22.72
C GLU A 278 -10.32 -7.88 -22.80
N ALA A 279 -11.18 -8.78 -22.30
CA ALA A 279 -12.63 -8.56 -22.29
C ALA A 279 -13.02 -7.36 -21.41
N ALA A 280 -12.40 -7.21 -20.25
CA ALA A 280 -12.61 -6.06 -19.36
C ALA A 280 -12.20 -4.75 -20.04
N PHE A 281 -11.03 -4.72 -20.70
CA PHE A 281 -10.57 -3.53 -21.41
C PHE A 281 -11.52 -3.15 -22.56
N LEU A 282 -12.04 -4.13 -23.31
CA LEU A 282 -13.03 -3.88 -24.36
C LEU A 282 -14.34 -3.31 -23.80
N TRP A 283 -14.85 -3.86 -22.70
CA TRP A 283 -16.03 -3.32 -22.02
C TRP A 283 -15.81 -1.85 -21.59
N ALA A 284 -14.63 -1.54 -21.06
CA ALA A 284 -14.29 -0.18 -20.65
C ALA A 284 -14.24 0.81 -21.82
N LEU A 285 -13.81 0.39 -23.01
CA LEU A 285 -13.84 1.23 -24.21
C LEU A 285 -15.27 1.55 -24.67
N GLU A 286 -16.21 0.63 -24.47
CA GLU A 286 -17.64 0.82 -24.79
C GLU A 286 -18.38 1.63 -23.71
N HIS A 287 -17.85 1.65 -22.49
CA HIS A 287 -18.45 2.29 -21.32
C HIS A 287 -17.50 3.23 -20.57
N PRO A 288 -16.84 4.20 -21.26
CA PRO A 288 -15.79 5.03 -20.66
C PRO A 288 -16.30 5.94 -19.53
N ASP A 289 -17.59 6.27 -19.53
CA ASP A 289 -18.23 7.15 -18.55
C ASP A 289 -18.92 6.40 -17.39
N ALA A 290 -18.77 5.07 -17.31
CA ALA A 290 -19.39 4.24 -16.27
C ALA A 290 -18.69 4.36 -14.91
N LEU A 291 -18.55 5.58 -14.40
CA LEU A 291 -17.93 5.86 -13.10
C LEU A 291 -18.84 5.45 -11.94
N TYR A 292 -18.24 4.97 -10.84
CA TYR A 292 -18.99 4.60 -9.65
C TYR A 292 -19.27 5.82 -8.77
N ASN A 293 -20.55 6.17 -8.62
CA ASN A 293 -21.01 7.20 -7.68
C ASN A 293 -22.07 6.63 -6.75
N GLN A 294 -21.64 6.26 -5.53
CA GLN A 294 -22.52 5.61 -4.54
C GLN A 294 -23.73 6.47 -4.16
N PHE A 295 -23.59 7.79 -4.09
CA PHE A 295 -24.70 8.68 -3.75
C PHE A 295 -25.78 8.65 -4.83
N ARG A 296 -25.40 8.84 -6.10
CA ARG A 296 -26.34 8.76 -7.23
C ARG A 296 -26.96 7.38 -7.39
N MET A 297 -26.19 6.32 -7.12
CA MET A 297 -26.70 4.95 -7.12
C MET A 297 -27.80 4.78 -6.05
N ASN A 298 -27.56 5.26 -4.82
CA ASN A 298 -28.51 5.17 -3.72
C ASN A 298 -29.77 6.04 -3.89
N GLU A 299 -29.72 7.07 -4.72
CA GLU A 299 -30.91 7.85 -5.11
C GLU A 299 -31.88 7.04 -5.98
N GLN A 300 -31.38 6.02 -6.70
CA GLN A 300 -32.12 5.29 -7.73
C GLN A 300 -32.47 3.86 -7.31
N PHE A 301 -31.65 3.24 -6.47
CA PHE A 301 -31.72 1.80 -6.20
C PHE A 301 -31.81 1.49 -4.71
N THR A 302 -32.43 0.36 -4.39
CA THR A 302 -32.56 -0.18 -3.03
C THR A 302 -32.07 -1.64 -3.00
N PRO A 303 -31.54 -2.12 -1.85
CA PRO A 303 -31.22 -1.36 -0.64
C PRO A 303 -30.08 -0.35 -0.85
N ALA A 304 -30.09 0.77 -0.12
CA ALA A 304 -28.99 1.72 -0.19
C ALA A 304 -27.69 1.08 0.34
N ILE A 305 -26.58 1.35 -0.34
CA ILE A 305 -25.25 0.87 0.02
C ILE A 305 -24.49 1.98 0.75
N GLN A 306 -23.99 1.70 1.96
CA GLN A 306 -23.38 2.66 2.88
C GLN A 306 -21.95 2.27 3.31
N THR A 307 -21.41 1.19 2.75
CA THR A 307 -20.02 0.77 2.96
C THR A 307 -19.04 1.65 2.16
N GLY A 308 -17.72 1.41 2.31
CA GLY A 308 -16.67 2.19 1.63
C GLY A 308 -16.92 2.36 0.13
N ALA A 309 -16.70 3.56 -0.40
CA ALA A 309 -17.13 3.89 -1.77
C ALA A 309 -16.11 3.48 -2.83
N TYR A 310 -14.83 3.82 -2.65
CA TYR A 310 -13.77 3.67 -3.67
C TYR A 310 -14.18 4.19 -5.06
N GLY A 311 -14.94 5.29 -5.10
CA GLY A 311 -15.33 5.95 -6.34
C GLY A 311 -14.27 6.92 -6.83
N ASP A 312 -14.18 7.08 -8.15
CA ASP A 312 -13.32 8.04 -8.83
C ASP A 312 -14.15 8.97 -9.74
N PHE A 313 -13.57 10.10 -10.11
CA PHE A 313 -14.09 11.06 -11.07
C PHE A 313 -13.49 10.91 -12.47
N SER A 314 -12.47 10.07 -12.65
CA SER A 314 -11.78 9.83 -13.90
C SER A 314 -11.42 8.33 -14.02
N ALA A 315 -11.23 7.86 -15.25
CA ALA A 315 -10.73 6.53 -15.56
C ALA A 315 -9.40 6.55 -16.36
N ARG A 316 -8.80 7.74 -16.51
CA ARG A 316 -7.69 7.97 -17.44
C ARG A 316 -6.42 7.25 -17.01
N ASP A 317 -6.15 7.25 -15.72
CA ASP A 317 -5.00 6.57 -15.14
C ASP A 317 -5.14 5.06 -15.17
N GLU A 318 -6.35 4.52 -14.97
CA GLU A 318 -6.63 3.10 -15.14
C GLU A 318 -6.52 2.68 -16.61
N PHE A 319 -6.96 3.51 -17.56
CA PHE A 319 -6.72 3.27 -18.98
C PHE A 319 -5.22 3.21 -19.28
N PHE A 320 -4.43 4.11 -18.69
CA PHE A 320 -2.98 4.08 -18.86
C PHE A 320 -2.36 2.81 -18.27
N TRP A 321 -2.62 2.51 -16.99
CA TRP A 321 -2.03 1.36 -16.31
C TRP A 321 -2.43 0.03 -16.97
N SER A 322 -3.73 -0.17 -17.25
CA SER A 322 -4.21 -1.38 -17.93
C SER A 322 -3.63 -1.54 -19.33
N SER A 323 -3.48 -0.45 -20.09
CA SER A 323 -2.82 -0.49 -21.40
C SER A 323 -1.35 -0.88 -21.29
N CYS A 324 -0.63 -0.40 -20.27
CA CYS A 324 0.75 -0.80 -19.99
C CYS A 324 0.85 -2.31 -19.76
N GLU A 325 0.04 -2.85 -18.85
CA GLU A 325 0.10 -4.28 -18.51
C GLU A 325 -0.38 -5.18 -19.66
N LEU A 326 -1.42 -4.78 -20.39
CA LEU A 326 -1.90 -5.51 -21.56
C LEU A 326 -0.88 -5.49 -22.70
N TYR A 327 -0.21 -4.36 -22.93
CA TYR A 327 0.88 -4.29 -23.91
C TYR A 327 2.05 -5.20 -23.51
N LEU A 328 2.50 -5.13 -22.26
CA LEU A 328 3.59 -5.97 -21.76
C LEU A 328 3.27 -7.46 -21.86
N THR A 329 2.01 -7.83 -21.66
CA THR A 329 1.55 -9.23 -21.66
C THR A 329 1.30 -9.76 -23.07
N THR A 330 0.63 -8.99 -23.93
CA THR A 330 0.15 -9.46 -25.24
C THR A 330 1.00 -9.00 -26.43
N GLN A 331 1.80 -7.94 -26.25
CA GLN A 331 2.57 -7.26 -27.31
C GLN A 331 1.70 -6.71 -28.47
N LYS A 332 0.39 -6.55 -28.27
CA LYS A 332 -0.51 -5.99 -29.29
C LYS A 332 -0.35 -4.47 -29.40
N ALA A 333 -0.14 -3.98 -30.63
CA ALA A 333 0.10 -2.56 -30.91
C ALA A 333 -1.05 -1.62 -30.46
N ALA A 334 -2.30 -2.10 -30.48
CA ALA A 334 -3.45 -1.31 -30.06
C ALA A 334 -3.33 -0.81 -28.60
N TYR A 335 -2.70 -1.58 -27.71
CA TYR A 335 -2.45 -1.16 -26.33
C TYR A 335 -1.32 -0.14 -26.23
N LEU A 336 -0.29 -0.24 -27.09
CA LEU A 336 0.75 0.77 -27.17
C LEU A 336 0.19 2.13 -27.58
N ASP A 337 -0.73 2.17 -28.55
CA ASP A 337 -1.42 3.41 -28.95
C ASP A 337 -2.17 4.03 -27.77
N LYS A 338 -2.81 3.20 -26.93
CA LYS A 338 -3.51 3.64 -25.72
C LYS A 338 -2.57 4.13 -24.62
N ILE A 339 -1.39 3.53 -24.45
CA ILE A 339 -0.36 4.05 -23.54
C ILE A 339 0.00 5.49 -23.93
N LEU A 340 0.17 5.77 -25.22
CA LEU A 340 0.50 7.11 -25.71
C LEU A 340 -0.67 8.09 -25.56
N GLU A 341 -1.90 7.64 -25.80
CA GLU A 341 -3.12 8.46 -25.65
C GLU A 341 -3.39 8.89 -24.20
N TYR A 342 -3.13 7.98 -23.25
CA TYR A 342 -3.38 8.21 -21.82
C TYR A 342 -2.11 8.51 -21.02
N ALA A 343 -0.96 8.73 -21.67
CA ALA A 343 0.28 9.03 -20.97
C ALA A 343 0.13 10.22 -20.02
N PRO A 344 0.62 10.12 -18.77
CA PRO A 344 0.53 11.24 -17.84
C PRO A 344 1.54 12.33 -18.18
N GLU A 345 1.15 13.59 -17.90
CA GLU A 345 2.05 14.75 -18.04
C GLU A 345 3.11 14.82 -16.93
N LYS A 346 2.87 14.14 -15.81
CA LYS A 346 3.78 14.08 -14.66
C LYS A 346 3.66 12.73 -13.96
N PHE A 347 4.76 12.29 -13.36
CA PHE A 347 4.71 11.14 -12.46
C PHE A 347 3.90 11.49 -11.20
N THR A 348 3.05 10.57 -10.78
CA THR A 348 2.36 10.56 -9.50
C THR A 348 2.61 9.22 -8.84
N ALA A 349 3.02 9.25 -7.56
CA ALA A 349 3.13 8.01 -6.79
C ALA A 349 1.74 7.37 -6.68
N PRO A 350 1.62 6.06 -6.93
CA PRO A 350 0.30 5.49 -7.15
C PRO A 350 -0.48 5.30 -5.85
N THR A 351 -1.77 5.56 -5.90
CA THR A 351 -2.74 5.23 -4.84
C THR A 351 -3.90 4.45 -5.46
N TRP A 352 -4.85 4.00 -4.64
CA TRP A 352 -6.02 3.29 -5.18
C TRP A 352 -6.87 4.16 -6.12
N GLY A 353 -6.83 5.48 -5.98
CA GLY A 353 -7.55 6.45 -6.84
C GLY A 353 -6.62 7.25 -7.75
N ASN A 354 -5.38 6.80 -7.92
CA ASN A 354 -4.47 7.31 -8.93
C ASN A 354 -3.42 6.26 -9.30
N VAL A 355 -3.63 5.51 -10.38
CA VAL A 355 -2.80 4.33 -10.71
C VAL A 355 -1.75 4.57 -11.79
N TYR A 356 -1.54 5.82 -12.25
CA TYR A 356 -0.53 6.15 -13.26
C TYR A 356 0.86 5.60 -12.91
N GLY A 357 1.25 5.74 -11.64
CA GLY A 357 2.56 5.31 -11.16
C GLY A 357 2.79 3.81 -11.33
N LEU A 358 1.75 2.97 -11.23
CA LEU A 358 1.88 1.52 -11.47
C LEU A 358 2.21 1.21 -12.93
N GLY A 359 1.57 1.92 -13.88
CA GLY A 359 1.92 1.80 -15.31
C GLY A 359 3.36 2.22 -15.59
N ILE A 360 3.82 3.33 -14.99
CA ILE A 360 5.21 3.79 -15.14
C ILE A 360 6.19 2.78 -14.51
N PHE A 361 5.89 2.25 -13.33
CA PHE A 361 6.70 1.20 -12.69
C PHE A 361 6.83 -0.03 -13.60
N ALA A 362 5.71 -0.53 -14.16
CA ALA A 362 5.73 -1.67 -15.06
C ALA A 362 6.60 -1.40 -16.30
N LEU A 363 6.44 -0.24 -16.94
CA LEU A 363 7.26 0.13 -18.09
C LEU A 363 8.75 0.26 -17.74
N LEU A 364 9.09 0.79 -16.56
CA LEU A 364 10.48 0.91 -16.12
C LEU A 364 11.11 -0.47 -15.86
N THR A 365 10.42 -1.34 -15.12
CA THR A 365 10.88 -2.71 -14.81
C THR A 365 11.17 -3.51 -16.08
N HIS A 366 10.37 -3.30 -17.13
CA HIS A 366 10.52 -3.99 -18.42
C HIS A 366 11.35 -3.23 -19.47
N ASN A 367 12.01 -2.13 -19.09
CA ASN A 367 12.83 -1.29 -19.98
C ASN A 367 12.05 -0.77 -21.22
N LYS A 368 10.78 -0.39 -21.01
CA LYS A 368 9.87 0.16 -22.03
C LYS A 368 9.42 1.59 -21.75
N ALA A 369 9.75 2.17 -20.59
CA ALA A 369 9.43 3.55 -20.28
C ALA A 369 10.16 4.53 -21.23
N THR A 370 9.51 5.64 -21.58
CA THR A 370 10.14 6.68 -22.39
C THR A 370 11.13 7.49 -21.55
N PRO A 371 12.09 8.22 -22.17
CA PRO A 371 12.95 9.14 -21.47
C PRO A 371 12.18 10.15 -20.62
N GLU A 372 11.06 10.67 -21.12
CA GLU A 372 10.22 11.64 -20.43
C GLU A 372 9.61 11.04 -19.16
N MET A 373 9.09 9.81 -19.21
CA MET A 373 8.57 9.12 -18.02
C MET A 373 9.65 8.90 -16.96
N LYS A 374 10.87 8.58 -17.39
CA LYS A 374 12.02 8.42 -16.47
C LYS A 374 12.40 9.77 -15.84
N GLU A 375 12.45 10.85 -16.62
CA GLU A 375 12.73 12.19 -16.12
C GLU A 375 11.65 12.68 -15.15
N GLN A 376 10.38 12.41 -15.43
CA GLN A 376 9.26 12.72 -14.52
C GLN A 376 9.40 12.00 -13.18
N LEU A 377 9.75 10.70 -13.17
CA LEU A 377 10.02 9.97 -11.93
C LEU A 377 11.21 10.57 -11.16
N ILE A 378 12.32 10.86 -11.85
CA ILE A 378 13.51 11.45 -11.21
C ILE A 378 13.17 12.80 -10.57
N SER A 379 12.44 13.66 -11.28
CA SER A 379 11.96 14.93 -10.77
C SER A 379 11.08 14.77 -9.52
N PHE A 380 10.20 13.76 -9.51
CA PHE A 380 9.43 13.41 -8.33
C PHE A 380 10.33 12.98 -7.17
N CYS A 381 11.29 12.07 -7.39
CA CYS A 381 12.22 11.60 -6.37
C CYS A 381 13.06 12.74 -5.78
N ASP A 382 13.59 13.63 -6.62
CA ASP A 382 14.32 14.83 -6.18
C ASP A 382 13.44 15.72 -5.30
N SER A 383 12.18 15.92 -5.69
CA SER A 383 11.23 16.71 -4.90
C SER A 383 10.98 16.09 -3.52
N VAL A 384 10.85 14.76 -3.44
CA VAL A 384 10.63 14.05 -2.18
C VAL A 384 11.86 14.13 -1.28
N VAL A 385 13.05 13.79 -1.79
CA VAL A 385 14.28 13.81 -0.98
C VAL A 385 14.61 15.22 -0.47
N SER A 386 14.29 16.26 -1.24
CA SER A 386 14.48 17.65 -0.80
C SER A 386 13.75 17.98 0.51
N LEU A 387 12.67 17.27 0.84
CA LEU A 387 11.89 17.46 2.06
C LEU A 387 12.60 16.94 3.32
N ALA A 388 13.60 16.07 3.20
CA ALA A 388 14.33 15.53 4.34
C ALA A 388 15.29 16.56 4.98
N GLY A 389 15.71 17.56 4.20
CA GLY A 389 16.57 18.65 4.67
C GLY A 389 15.89 19.48 5.74
N GLY A 390 16.45 19.53 6.95
CA GLY A 390 15.84 20.23 8.08
C GLY A 390 14.70 19.49 8.78
N ALA A 391 14.37 18.26 8.34
CA ALA A 391 13.28 17.48 8.92
C ALA A 391 13.60 17.03 10.36
N PRO A 392 12.67 17.23 11.33
CA PRO A 392 12.88 16.83 12.73
C PRO A 392 13.09 15.33 12.97
N PHE A 393 12.67 14.49 12.03
CA PHE A 393 12.83 13.03 12.08
C PHE A 393 13.78 12.46 11.03
N ALA A 394 14.55 13.32 10.34
CA ALA A 394 15.46 12.91 9.25
C ALA A 394 14.77 12.14 8.10
N SER A 395 13.47 12.32 7.93
CA SER A 395 12.65 11.67 6.90
C SER A 395 12.11 12.70 5.93
N SER A 396 11.97 12.32 4.66
CA SER A 396 11.27 13.09 3.62
C SER A 396 9.76 13.19 3.82
N TYR A 397 9.19 12.47 4.80
CA TYR A 397 7.76 12.45 5.09
C TYR A 397 7.44 13.02 6.49
N GLY A 398 6.27 13.65 6.62
CA GLY A 398 5.77 14.19 7.89
C GLY A 398 6.26 15.61 8.17
N ASN A 399 6.66 16.33 7.12
CA ASN A 399 7.20 17.70 7.19
C ASN A 399 6.17 18.75 6.73
N SER A 400 4.94 18.34 6.41
CA SER A 400 3.78 19.19 6.10
C SER A 400 2.54 18.76 6.88
N VAL A 401 1.66 19.70 7.29
CA VAL A 401 0.33 19.35 7.82
C VAL A 401 -0.49 18.56 6.80
N HIS A 402 -0.23 18.79 5.51
CA HIS A 402 -0.91 18.09 4.42
C HIS A 402 -0.47 16.64 4.27
N ASP A 403 0.64 16.24 4.90
CA ASP A 403 1.06 14.84 4.92
C ASP A 403 0.10 14.00 5.77
N PHE A 404 -0.67 14.59 6.69
CA PHE A 404 -1.49 13.84 7.65
C PHE A 404 -2.97 13.79 7.25
N TYR A 405 -3.29 12.92 6.30
CA TYR A 405 -4.67 12.59 5.89
C TYR A 405 -4.98 11.10 6.09
N TRP A 406 -6.22 10.67 5.83
CA TRP A 406 -6.58 9.25 5.92
C TRP A 406 -5.78 8.44 4.90
N GLY A 407 -4.97 7.48 5.38
CA GLY A 407 -4.24 6.55 4.51
C GLY A 407 -2.81 6.99 4.20
N CYS A 408 -2.41 8.17 4.70
CA CYS A 408 -1.14 8.82 4.39
C CYS A 408 0.13 7.97 4.60
N LEU A 409 0.15 7.07 5.59
CA LEU A 409 1.29 6.16 5.77
C LEU A 409 1.46 5.21 4.57
N SER A 410 0.37 4.75 3.97
CA SER A 410 0.41 3.96 2.74
C SER A 410 0.66 4.86 1.53
N GLU A 411 -0.18 5.87 1.36
CA GLU A 411 -0.34 6.66 0.12
C GLU A 411 0.67 7.81 -0.03
N SER A 412 1.47 8.13 0.98
CA SER A 412 2.49 9.18 0.88
C SER A 412 3.78 8.91 1.64
N CYS A 413 3.79 8.02 2.63
CA CYS A 413 5.05 7.56 3.21
C CYS A 413 5.60 6.36 2.43
N CYS A 414 4.95 5.20 2.52
CA CYS A 414 5.43 3.97 1.92
C CYS A 414 5.50 4.03 0.38
N ILE A 415 4.50 4.61 -0.29
CA ILE A 415 4.56 4.67 -1.75
C ILE A 415 5.62 5.64 -2.28
N ASN A 416 5.90 6.72 -1.56
CA ASN A 416 7.01 7.61 -1.90
C ASN A 416 8.34 6.87 -1.74
N ALA A 417 8.51 6.08 -0.67
CA ALA A 417 9.66 5.20 -0.51
C ALA A 417 9.81 4.20 -1.67
N ILE A 418 8.71 3.55 -2.10
CA ILE A 418 8.73 2.66 -3.28
C ILE A 418 9.14 3.43 -4.55
N SER A 419 8.60 4.63 -4.76
CA SER A 419 8.95 5.49 -5.90
C SER A 419 10.44 5.88 -5.88
N LEU A 420 10.98 6.20 -4.70
CA LEU A 420 12.40 6.45 -4.49
C LEU A 420 13.27 5.23 -4.82
N LEU A 421 12.84 4.01 -4.47
CA LEU A 421 13.54 2.78 -4.86
C LEU A 421 13.57 2.58 -6.38
N TYR A 422 12.48 2.90 -7.08
CA TYR A 422 12.48 2.95 -8.54
C TYR A 422 13.47 4.02 -9.04
N GLY A 423 13.44 5.25 -8.51
CA GLY A 423 14.41 6.29 -8.84
C GLY A 423 15.86 5.85 -8.62
N PHE A 424 16.14 5.15 -7.51
CA PHE A 424 17.45 4.60 -7.20
C PHE A 424 17.88 3.58 -8.24
N SER A 425 16.99 2.64 -8.61
CA SER A 425 17.30 1.64 -9.66
C SER A 425 17.65 2.28 -11.00
N GLN A 426 17.09 3.46 -11.29
CA GLN A 426 17.26 4.17 -12.56
C GLN A 426 18.51 5.05 -12.62
N THR A 427 19.05 5.46 -11.47
CA THR A 427 20.08 6.51 -11.37
C THR A 427 21.32 6.11 -10.56
N GLY A 428 21.18 5.16 -9.62
CA GLY A 428 22.18 4.87 -8.61
C GLY A 428 22.31 5.94 -7.52
N ASN A 429 21.42 6.95 -7.47
CA ASN A 429 21.48 8.02 -6.48
C ASN A 429 21.16 7.49 -5.07
N ARG A 430 22.18 7.41 -4.21
CA ARG A 430 22.07 6.85 -2.87
C ARG A 430 21.16 7.64 -1.95
N ASP A 431 20.92 8.93 -2.20
CA ASP A 431 20.02 9.73 -1.36
C ASP A 431 18.58 9.19 -1.46
N TYR A 432 18.16 8.70 -2.63
CA TYR A 432 16.87 8.04 -2.79
C TYR A 432 16.79 6.75 -1.97
N LEU A 433 17.87 5.96 -1.92
CA LEU A 433 17.92 4.73 -1.13
C LEU A 433 17.91 5.01 0.38
N MET A 434 18.52 6.12 0.83
CA MET A 434 18.53 6.46 2.26
C MET A 434 17.19 7.01 2.75
N GLN A 435 16.42 7.67 1.89
CA GLN A 435 15.11 8.21 2.23
C GLN A 435 13.95 7.22 2.03
N ALA A 436 14.18 6.15 1.25
CA ALA A 436 13.25 5.02 1.14
C ALA A 436 13.37 4.07 2.33
#